data_AF-A0A8S1V7V7-F1
#
_entry.id   AF-A0A8S1V7V7-F1
#
_cell.length_a   1.000
_cell.length_b   1.000
_cell.length_c   1.000
_cell.angle_alpha   90.00
_cell.angle_beta   90.00
_cell.angle_gamma   90.00
#
_symmetry.space_group_name_H-M   'P 1'
#
loop_
_entity.id
_entity.type
_entity.pdbx_description
1 polymer ?
#
loop_
_entity_poly.entity_id
_entity_poly.type
_entity_poly.pdbx_seq_one_letter_code
_entity_poly.pdbx_strand_id
1 'polypeptide(L)'
;MHYPIWKSKMNPSVHQADMQFYSTRNSPISMSIQGKNVLNVNFLNITIFNITFDNQVLFNIVCTDQSDYIIINNFHVKNCLFTNSTLFQFQNARRRIQIENLIIDSCEFYNSSIVRLNQVQNLLTNIIINSMSIKDSIFNNINLINSIEKTILTINNIQIMSNQLINSKFIIFNYKFYCNDIFMKDNQLISSQFISQISSLLLSSEIQMNNIKIRKNIIQHFSLFATEQKQSTSQVTYLLENLYFEDNTLSCYQEQFLITINCHSLVIQNIFLRNTTNYRFISLLAVPFIRIQNAIYENLHQAQKVQTSSNCFSHCFSHSQLLQVSGFSNISLNQITIKNQFSIDQSIISIQSNPLITLNSNDYIQITNVEFMGNMLLKQNLGIFFLQF
;
A
#
# COMPACT_ATOMS: atom_id res chain seq x y z
N MET A 1 -18.58 38.82 6.14
CA MET A 1 -17.53 37.80 5.89
C MET A 1 -17.59 37.42 4.42
N HIS A 2 -16.66 37.93 3.63
CA HIS A 2 -16.54 37.55 2.22
C HIS A 2 -15.36 36.60 2.08
N TYR A 3 -15.67 35.34 1.78
CA TYR A 3 -14.70 34.44 1.15
C TYR A 3 -14.32 35.04 -0.20
N PRO A 4 -13.06 34.92 -0.66
CA PRO A 4 -12.79 35.07 -2.08
C PRO A 4 -13.40 33.85 -2.79
N ILE A 5 -14.71 33.89 -3.05
CA ILE A 5 -15.34 33.00 -4.01
C ILE A 5 -14.85 33.48 -5.38
N TRP A 6 -13.81 32.85 -5.91
CA TRP A 6 -13.48 32.97 -7.33
C TRP A 6 -14.56 32.25 -8.16
N LYS A 7 -15.71 32.91 -8.35
CA LYS A 7 -16.70 32.55 -9.37
C LYS A 7 -16.19 33.10 -10.70
N SER A 8 -15.30 32.36 -11.34
CA SER A 8 -14.91 32.62 -12.72
C SER A 8 -16.13 32.37 -13.64
N LYS A 9 -16.86 33.43 -13.98
CA LYS A 9 -17.66 33.45 -15.21
C LYS A 9 -16.72 33.93 -16.33
N MET A 10 -16.50 33.03 -17.29
CA MET A 10 -15.82 33.22 -18.59
C MET A 10 -14.38 32.68 -18.74
N ASN A 11 -14.15 32.18 -19.96
CA ASN A 11 -13.00 31.53 -20.60
C ASN A 11 -12.78 30.01 -20.38
N PRO A 12 -12.57 29.25 -21.48
CA PRO A 12 -12.45 27.77 -21.48
C PRO A 12 -11.12 27.25 -20.90
N SER A 13 -10.26 28.13 -20.40
CA SER A 13 -9.01 27.80 -19.73
C SER A 13 -8.80 28.70 -18.52
N VAL A 14 -8.78 28.12 -17.33
CA VAL A 14 -8.24 28.80 -16.15
C VAL A 14 -6.73 28.59 -16.19
N HIS A 15 -6.02 29.53 -16.81
CA HIS A 15 -4.55 29.56 -16.79
C HIS A 15 -4.08 30.38 -15.59
N GLN A 16 -3.19 29.77 -14.81
CA GLN A 16 -2.31 30.34 -13.78
C GLN A 16 -2.89 30.62 -12.40
N ALA A 17 -2.13 30.12 -11.42
CA ALA A 17 -1.90 30.81 -10.16
C ALA A 17 -0.63 30.22 -9.50
N ASP A 18 0.53 30.87 -9.67
CA ASP A 18 1.63 30.68 -8.70
C ASP A 18 1.14 31.31 -7.39
N MET A 19 0.96 30.50 -6.35
CA MET A 19 0.38 30.96 -5.09
C MET A 19 1.20 30.49 -3.89
N GLN A 20 1.58 31.45 -3.04
CA GLN A 20 2.07 31.19 -1.70
C GLN A 20 0.97 31.54 -0.70
N PHE A 21 0.51 30.54 0.04
CA PHE A 21 -0.43 30.76 1.14
C PHE A 21 0.36 30.79 2.44
N TYR A 22 0.43 31.98 3.05
CA TYR A 22 0.92 32.21 4.40
C TYR A 22 -0.18 32.88 5.19
N SER A 23 -0.47 32.38 6.39
CA SER A 23 -1.46 33.03 7.27
C SER A 23 -0.93 33.15 8.68
N THR A 24 -0.90 34.38 9.21
CA THR A 24 -0.76 34.67 10.64
C THR A 24 -2.09 34.50 11.40
N ARG A 25 -3.17 34.10 10.71
CA ARG A 25 -4.52 33.91 11.27
C ARG A 25 -5.04 32.50 11.00
N ASN A 26 -5.75 31.92 11.95
CA ASN A 26 -6.46 30.63 11.82
C ASN A 26 -7.68 30.70 10.86
N SER A 27 -7.65 31.55 9.84
CA SER A 27 -8.78 31.71 8.91
C SER A 27 -8.71 30.68 7.78
N PRO A 28 -9.81 29.95 7.52
CA PRO A 28 -9.92 28.99 6.42
C PRO A 28 -9.50 29.58 5.07
N ILE A 29 -8.75 28.82 4.27
CA ILE A 29 -8.58 29.09 2.83
C ILE A 29 -9.35 27.99 2.10
N SER A 30 -10.35 28.34 1.30
CA SER A 30 -11.01 27.36 0.43
C SER A 30 -11.19 27.93 -0.96
N MET A 31 -10.82 27.14 -1.97
CA MET A 31 -11.04 27.44 -3.37
C MET A 31 -12.01 26.42 -3.95
N SER A 32 -13.11 26.91 -4.52
CA SER A 32 -14.04 26.08 -5.28
C SER A 32 -14.06 26.48 -6.74
N ILE A 33 -13.77 25.51 -7.61
CA ILE A 33 -13.80 25.67 -9.08
C ILE A 33 -15.03 24.94 -9.59
N GLN A 34 -15.93 25.66 -10.26
CA GLN A 34 -17.15 25.13 -10.88
C GLN A 34 -17.34 25.79 -12.25
N GLY A 35 -17.54 25.01 -13.31
CA GLY A 35 -17.84 25.58 -14.63
C GLY A 35 -18.28 24.53 -15.64
N LYS A 36 -19.12 24.96 -16.59
CA LYS A 36 -19.40 24.22 -17.82
C LYS A 36 -18.27 24.51 -18.82
N ASN A 37 -17.71 23.48 -19.43
CA ASN A 37 -16.59 23.44 -20.38
C ASN A 37 -15.22 23.83 -19.78
N VAL A 38 -14.90 23.39 -18.57
CA VAL A 38 -13.56 23.62 -17.97
C VAL A 38 -12.58 22.61 -18.55
N LEU A 39 -12.01 22.91 -19.71
CA LEU A 39 -11.12 21.98 -20.42
C LEU A 39 -9.84 21.67 -19.61
N ASN A 40 -9.34 22.62 -18.82
CA ASN A 40 -8.09 22.46 -18.08
C ASN A 40 -8.06 23.28 -16.77
N VAL A 41 -7.64 22.63 -15.67
CA VAL A 41 -7.32 23.26 -14.39
C VAL A 41 -5.86 22.97 -14.04
N ASN A 42 -5.04 24.01 -13.90
CA ASN A 42 -3.61 23.86 -13.59
C ASN A 42 -3.25 24.55 -12.28
N PHE A 43 -2.72 23.80 -11.33
CA PHE A 43 -2.05 24.30 -10.14
C PHE A 43 -0.55 24.15 -10.35
N LEU A 44 0.20 25.25 -10.34
CA LEU A 44 1.64 25.26 -10.60
C LEU A 44 2.35 25.94 -9.43
N ASN A 45 3.44 25.34 -8.95
CA ASN A 45 4.36 25.91 -7.95
C ASN A 45 3.69 26.46 -6.69
N ILE A 46 2.71 25.72 -6.16
CA ILE A 46 1.98 26.15 -4.97
C ILE A 46 2.73 25.70 -3.73
N THR A 47 2.97 26.63 -2.81
CA THR A 47 3.52 26.32 -1.49
C THR A 47 2.57 26.79 -0.39
N ILE A 48 2.23 25.88 0.52
CA ILE A 48 1.43 26.13 1.72
C ILE A 48 2.31 25.83 2.92
N PHE A 49 2.46 26.78 3.85
CA PHE A 49 3.33 26.57 4.99
C PHE A 49 2.88 27.28 6.26
N ASN A 50 3.14 26.64 7.41
CA ASN A 50 2.82 27.17 8.75
C ASN A 50 1.33 27.54 8.94
N ILE A 51 0.42 26.70 8.46
CA ILE A 51 -1.03 26.94 8.53
C ILE A 51 -1.75 25.75 9.18
N THR A 52 -2.77 26.05 9.98
CA THR A 52 -3.73 25.06 10.50
C THR A 52 -5.03 25.10 9.72
N PHE A 53 -5.48 23.94 9.24
CA PHE A 53 -6.76 23.70 8.60
C PHE A 53 -7.62 22.81 9.50
N ASP A 54 -8.82 23.27 9.83
CA ASP A 54 -9.77 22.53 10.65
C ASP A 54 -11.14 22.49 9.98
N ASN A 55 -11.68 21.28 9.83
CA ASN A 55 -12.98 20.97 9.22
C ASN A 55 -13.18 21.59 7.83
N GLN A 56 -12.19 21.46 6.94
CA GLN A 56 -12.19 22.16 5.64
C GLN A 56 -11.86 21.26 4.45
N VAL A 57 -12.34 21.67 3.28
CA VAL A 57 -11.85 21.20 1.98
C VAL A 57 -11.11 22.35 1.32
N LEU A 58 -9.81 22.19 1.13
CA LEU A 58 -8.95 23.29 0.66
C LEU A 58 -9.19 23.60 -0.82
N PHE A 59 -9.07 22.59 -1.67
CA PHE A 59 -9.38 22.68 -3.08
C PHE A 59 -10.54 21.75 -3.39
N ASN A 60 -11.73 22.31 -3.59
CA ASN A 60 -12.92 21.56 -4.01
C ASN A 60 -13.18 21.81 -5.50
N ILE A 61 -12.80 20.84 -6.33
CA ILE A 61 -12.82 20.96 -7.79
C ILE A 61 -13.98 20.13 -8.32
N VAL A 62 -14.96 20.80 -8.94
CA VAL A 62 -16.14 20.16 -9.52
C VAL A 62 -16.07 20.28 -11.04
N CYS A 63 -15.88 19.14 -11.70
CA CYS A 63 -15.88 19.03 -13.16
C CYS A 63 -17.28 18.64 -13.63
N THR A 64 -17.81 19.27 -14.68
CA THR A 64 -19.11 18.88 -15.25
C THR A 64 -19.00 18.31 -16.65
N ASP A 65 -17.85 18.45 -17.30
CA ASP A 65 -17.66 18.07 -18.71
C ASP A 65 -16.69 16.90 -18.89
N GLN A 66 -16.80 16.29 -20.07
CA GLN A 66 -16.11 15.03 -20.38
C GLN A 66 -14.64 15.23 -20.77
N SER A 67 -14.18 16.45 -21.02
CA SER A 67 -12.85 16.77 -21.56
C SER A 67 -11.87 17.31 -20.50
N ASP A 68 -12.28 17.38 -19.25
CA ASP A 68 -11.56 18.11 -18.21
C ASP A 68 -10.26 17.39 -17.82
N TYR A 69 -9.15 18.13 -17.86
CA TYR A 69 -7.84 17.69 -17.39
C TYR A 69 -7.41 18.53 -16.19
N ILE A 70 -6.89 17.90 -15.15
CA ILE A 70 -6.37 18.60 -13.97
C ILE A 70 -4.91 18.28 -13.81
N ILE A 71 -4.06 19.31 -13.78
CA ILE A 71 -2.63 19.18 -13.48
C ILE A 71 -2.33 19.88 -12.16
N ILE A 72 -1.66 19.17 -11.27
CA ILE A 72 -1.03 19.71 -10.07
C ILE A 72 0.47 19.48 -10.22
N ASN A 73 1.23 20.55 -10.38
CA ASN A 73 2.67 20.49 -10.57
C ASN A 73 3.39 21.31 -9.50
N ASN A 74 4.41 20.71 -8.88
CA ASN A 74 5.21 21.31 -7.81
C ASN A 74 4.35 21.88 -6.68
N PHE A 75 3.60 21.00 -6.01
CA PHE A 75 2.79 21.36 -4.86
C PHE A 75 3.52 20.97 -3.57
N HIS A 76 3.78 21.95 -2.70
CA HIS A 76 4.52 21.74 -1.45
C HIS A 76 3.70 22.18 -0.25
N VAL A 77 3.56 21.29 0.74
CA VAL A 77 2.95 21.57 2.03
C VAL A 77 4.00 21.38 3.12
N LYS A 78 4.20 22.38 3.97
CA LYS A 78 5.23 22.35 5.01
C LYS A 78 4.76 22.87 6.36
N ASN A 79 5.06 22.18 7.46
CA ASN A 79 4.73 22.64 8.81
C ASN A 79 3.23 22.98 8.97
N CYS A 80 2.35 22.18 8.36
CA CYS A 80 0.91 22.41 8.41
C CYS A 80 0.21 21.38 9.29
N LEU A 81 -0.90 21.79 9.91
CA LEU A 81 -1.77 20.91 10.69
C LEU A 81 -3.12 20.80 9.99
N PHE A 82 -3.56 19.58 9.67
CA PHE A 82 -4.86 19.28 9.09
C PHE A 82 -5.68 18.44 10.07
N THR A 83 -6.83 18.97 10.49
CA THR A 83 -7.79 18.27 11.34
C THR A 83 -9.12 18.17 10.60
N ASN A 84 -9.64 16.95 10.45
CA ASN A 84 -10.89 16.66 9.73
C ASN A 84 -10.96 17.36 8.34
N SER A 85 -9.83 17.48 7.66
CA SER A 85 -9.67 18.32 6.48
C SER A 85 -9.25 17.52 5.26
N THR A 86 -9.50 18.08 4.08
CA THR A 86 -9.15 17.48 2.79
C THR A 86 -8.37 18.48 1.96
N LEU A 87 -7.17 18.13 1.49
CA LEU A 87 -6.38 19.03 0.65
C LEU A 87 -7.03 19.17 -0.74
N PHE A 88 -7.21 18.07 -1.46
CA PHE A 88 -7.87 18.04 -2.76
C PHE A 88 -9.10 17.15 -2.71
N GLN A 89 -10.25 17.74 -3.04
CA GLN A 89 -11.48 17.00 -3.30
C GLN A 89 -11.88 17.18 -4.76
N PHE A 90 -11.95 16.08 -5.48
CA PHE A 90 -12.39 16.05 -6.87
C PHE A 90 -13.79 15.47 -6.95
N GLN A 91 -14.71 16.23 -7.53
CA GLN A 91 -16.09 15.82 -7.77
C GLN A 91 -16.33 15.73 -9.27
N ASN A 92 -16.88 14.60 -9.73
CA ASN A 92 -17.24 14.37 -11.13
C ASN A 92 -16.10 14.58 -12.16
N ALA A 93 -14.83 14.45 -11.74
CA ALA A 93 -13.67 14.57 -12.62
C ALA A 93 -13.60 13.39 -13.61
N ARG A 94 -14.00 13.59 -14.87
CA ARG A 94 -14.36 12.51 -15.80
C ARG A 94 -13.23 11.90 -16.63
N ARG A 95 -11.98 12.39 -16.58
CA ARG A 95 -10.89 11.74 -17.34
C ARG A 95 -9.57 11.62 -16.62
N ARG A 96 -8.83 12.71 -16.37
CA ARG A 96 -7.44 12.60 -15.92
C ARG A 96 -7.04 13.67 -14.91
N ILE A 97 -6.57 13.22 -13.75
CA ILE A 97 -5.93 14.04 -12.72
C ILE A 97 -4.45 13.64 -12.71
N GLN A 98 -3.57 14.61 -12.90
CA GLN A 98 -2.13 14.40 -12.93
C GLN A 98 -1.46 15.21 -11.82
N ILE A 99 -0.75 14.54 -10.93
CA ILE A 99 0.05 15.14 -9.86
C ILE A 99 1.51 14.85 -10.19
N GLU A 100 2.25 15.86 -10.62
CA GLU A 100 3.64 15.69 -11.07
C GLU A 100 4.60 15.55 -9.90
N ASN A 101 4.45 16.43 -8.91
CA ASN A 101 5.34 16.52 -7.77
C ASN A 101 4.57 17.07 -6.57
N LEU A 102 4.33 16.21 -5.59
CA LEU A 102 3.72 16.57 -4.31
C LEU A 102 4.73 16.34 -3.19
N ILE A 103 5.08 17.40 -2.47
CA ILE A 103 6.02 17.35 -1.35
C ILE A 103 5.27 17.71 -0.06
N ILE A 104 5.43 16.87 0.95
CA ILE A 104 4.84 17.07 2.28
C ILE A 104 5.96 16.90 3.30
N ASP A 105 6.22 17.98 4.03
CA ASP A 105 7.34 18.08 4.96
C ASP A 105 6.83 18.54 6.32
N SER A 106 7.12 17.78 7.37
CA SER A 106 6.87 18.22 8.75
C SER A 106 5.40 18.59 9.01
N CYS A 107 4.44 17.87 8.42
CA CYS A 107 3.01 18.15 8.55
C CYS A 107 2.32 17.13 9.46
N GLU A 108 1.19 17.52 10.03
CA GLU A 108 0.35 16.65 10.85
C GLU A 108 -1.05 16.53 10.26
N PHE A 109 -1.55 15.31 10.12
CA PHE A 109 -2.88 15.02 9.58
C PHE A 109 -3.67 14.13 10.55
N TYR A 110 -4.80 14.64 11.04
CA TYR A 110 -5.73 13.93 11.93
C TYR A 110 -7.08 13.81 11.23
N ASN A 111 -7.59 12.58 11.07
CA ASN A 111 -8.89 12.29 10.42
C ASN A 111 -9.05 12.99 9.05
N SER A 112 -7.94 13.14 8.34
CA SER A 112 -7.85 13.98 7.15
C SER A 112 -7.49 13.16 5.91
N SER A 113 -7.62 13.78 4.74
CA SER A 113 -7.21 13.19 3.46
C SER A 113 -6.45 14.18 2.61
N ILE A 114 -5.59 13.68 1.73
CA ILE A 114 -4.87 14.54 0.78
C ILE A 114 -5.62 14.59 -0.53
N VAL A 115 -6.05 13.42 -1.02
CA VAL A 115 -6.85 13.29 -2.22
C VAL A 115 -8.11 12.51 -1.87
N ARG A 116 -9.26 13.13 -2.10
CA ARG A 116 -10.58 12.51 -2.00
C ARG A 116 -11.31 12.59 -3.33
N LEU A 117 -11.78 11.45 -3.82
CA LEU A 117 -12.69 11.37 -4.97
C LEU A 117 -14.11 11.15 -4.48
N ASN A 118 -15.04 11.97 -4.96
CA ASN A 118 -16.47 11.77 -4.79
C ASN A 118 -17.16 11.94 -6.17
N GLN A 119 -17.40 10.86 -6.89
CA GLN A 119 -18.03 10.86 -8.22
C GLN A 119 -19.39 10.16 -8.22
N VAL A 120 -20.15 10.44 -9.26
CA VAL A 120 -21.35 9.65 -9.58
C VAL A 120 -20.91 8.25 -10.02
N GLN A 121 -21.59 7.22 -9.48
CA GLN A 121 -21.34 5.81 -9.79
C GLN A 121 -21.25 5.55 -11.30
N ASN A 122 -20.29 4.69 -11.70
CA ASN A 122 -20.01 4.21 -13.07
C ASN A 122 -19.12 5.09 -13.98
N LEU A 123 -18.61 6.23 -13.52
CA LEU A 123 -17.62 6.99 -14.28
C LEU A 123 -16.20 6.42 -14.06
N LEU A 124 -15.41 6.35 -15.14
CA LEU A 124 -14.01 5.94 -15.08
C LEU A 124 -13.12 7.18 -14.92
N THR A 125 -12.25 7.14 -13.93
CA THR A 125 -11.28 8.22 -13.68
C THR A 125 -9.87 7.69 -13.69
N ASN A 126 -8.95 8.43 -14.31
CA ASN A 126 -7.53 8.14 -14.29
C ASN A 126 -6.81 9.14 -13.38
N ILE A 127 -6.12 8.64 -12.36
CA ILE A 127 -5.26 9.45 -11.50
C ILE A 127 -3.84 8.97 -11.70
N ILE A 128 -2.97 9.91 -12.07
CA ILE A 128 -1.56 9.66 -12.26
C ILE A 128 -0.80 10.54 -11.29
N ILE A 129 -0.04 9.92 -10.39
CA ILE A 129 0.88 10.62 -9.48
C ILE A 129 2.28 10.24 -9.93
N ASN A 130 3.05 11.18 -10.47
CA ASN A 130 4.39 10.90 -11.01
C ASN A 130 5.48 10.96 -9.94
N SER A 131 5.30 11.78 -8.91
CA SER A 131 6.19 11.81 -7.76
C SER A 131 5.47 12.33 -6.51
N MET A 132 5.72 11.66 -5.38
CA MET A 132 5.28 12.09 -4.07
C MET A 132 6.38 11.87 -3.04
N SER A 133 6.75 12.91 -2.30
CA SER A 133 7.71 12.82 -1.20
C SER A 133 7.05 13.28 0.09
N ILE A 134 7.02 12.39 1.09
CA ILE A 134 6.46 12.67 2.42
C ILE A 134 7.53 12.39 3.46
N LYS A 135 7.85 13.39 4.27
CA LYS A 135 8.84 13.23 5.34
C LYS A 135 8.48 13.95 6.62
N ASP A 136 9.03 13.44 7.72
CA ASP A 136 9.00 14.05 9.05
C ASP A 136 7.57 14.39 9.53
N SER A 137 6.56 13.68 9.01
CA SER A 137 5.14 14.00 9.18
C SER A 137 4.40 12.96 10.04
N ILE A 138 3.30 13.39 10.67
CA ILE A 138 2.43 12.53 11.50
C ILE A 138 1.08 12.35 10.81
N PHE A 139 0.65 11.11 10.71
CA PHE A 139 -0.60 10.69 10.08
C PHE A 139 -1.40 9.84 11.07
N ASN A 140 -2.57 10.31 11.47
CA ASN A 140 -3.43 9.60 12.41
C ASN A 140 -4.86 9.48 11.85
N ASN A 141 -5.30 8.23 11.68
CA ASN A 141 -6.63 7.88 11.18
C ASN A 141 -6.95 8.55 9.83
N ILE A 142 -6.01 8.49 8.88
CA ILE A 142 -6.15 9.11 7.57
C ILE A 142 -6.45 8.10 6.47
N ASN A 143 -7.04 8.61 5.39
CA ASN A 143 -7.01 8.00 4.08
C ASN A 143 -6.29 8.95 3.13
N LEU A 144 -5.01 8.72 2.80
CA LEU A 144 -4.22 9.71 2.06
C LEU A 144 -4.80 9.92 0.66
N ILE A 145 -5.01 8.81 -0.06
CA ILE A 145 -5.74 8.76 -1.32
C ILE A 145 -6.95 7.85 -1.10
N ASN A 146 -8.14 8.43 -1.16
CA ASN A 146 -9.39 7.69 -1.03
C ASN A 146 -10.14 7.61 -2.37
N SER A 147 -10.10 6.44 -3.00
CA SER A 147 -10.69 6.16 -4.31
C SER A 147 -11.57 4.90 -4.29
N ILE A 148 -12.78 5.02 -3.74
CA ILE A 148 -13.73 3.89 -3.65
C ILE A 148 -14.53 3.62 -4.93
N GLU A 149 -14.30 4.40 -5.98
CA GLU A 149 -15.02 4.34 -7.26
C GLU A 149 -14.19 3.65 -8.35
N LYS A 150 -14.73 3.54 -9.57
CA LYS A 150 -14.07 2.91 -10.70
C LYS A 150 -12.90 3.78 -11.21
N THR A 151 -11.76 3.69 -10.52
CA THR A 151 -10.57 4.51 -10.79
C THR A 151 -9.40 3.64 -11.24
N ILE A 152 -8.70 4.10 -12.27
CA ILE A 152 -7.35 3.66 -12.59
C ILE A 152 -6.41 4.59 -11.82
N LEU A 153 -5.66 4.03 -10.87
CA LEU A 153 -4.68 4.76 -10.08
C LEU A 153 -3.28 4.30 -10.47
N THR A 154 -2.52 5.20 -11.08
CA THR A 154 -1.12 5.01 -11.40
C THR A 154 -0.28 5.88 -10.47
N ILE A 155 0.64 5.27 -9.72
CA ILE A 155 1.57 6.01 -8.88
C ILE A 155 3.00 5.61 -9.21
N ASN A 156 3.82 6.60 -9.52
CA ASN A 156 5.24 6.47 -9.74
C ASN A 156 5.96 7.22 -8.61
N ASN A 157 7.13 6.69 -8.20
CA ASN A 157 8.08 7.33 -7.32
C ASN A 157 7.47 7.94 -6.05
N ILE A 158 7.11 7.07 -5.10
CA ILE A 158 6.69 7.48 -3.75
C ILE A 158 7.85 7.32 -2.78
N GLN A 159 8.21 8.39 -2.08
CA GLN A 159 9.18 8.36 -0.99
C GLN A 159 8.51 8.73 0.33
N ILE A 160 8.59 7.85 1.33
CA ILE A 160 8.01 8.03 2.66
C ILE A 160 9.11 7.83 3.69
N MET A 161 9.56 8.91 4.31
CA MET A 161 10.71 8.89 5.21
C MET A 161 10.43 9.48 6.58
N SER A 162 10.82 8.78 7.64
CA SER A 162 10.81 9.34 9.00
C SER A 162 9.43 9.86 9.44
N ASN A 163 8.35 9.25 8.94
CA ASN A 163 6.98 9.58 9.30
C ASN A 163 6.44 8.65 10.39
N GLN A 164 5.37 9.09 11.05
CA GLN A 164 4.57 8.26 11.93
C GLN A 164 3.17 8.04 11.32
N LEU A 165 2.81 6.80 11.01
CA LEU A 165 1.50 6.43 10.47
C LEU A 165 0.77 5.60 11.52
N ILE A 166 -0.39 6.08 11.99
CA ILE A 166 -1.18 5.48 13.05
C ILE A 166 -2.62 5.28 12.55
N ASN A 167 -3.16 4.07 12.70
CA ASN A 167 -4.56 3.76 12.35
C ASN A 167 -4.97 4.19 10.93
N SER A 168 -4.02 4.20 9.98
CA SER A 168 -4.17 4.90 8.70
C SER A 168 -4.18 3.93 7.52
N LYS A 169 -4.96 4.24 6.48
CA LYS A 169 -4.86 3.57 5.17
C LYS A 169 -4.27 4.56 4.16
N PHE A 170 -3.07 4.32 3.64
CA PHE A 170 -2.42 5.31 2.79
C PHE A 170 -3.11 5.42 1.41
N ILE A 171 -3.28 4.31 0.70
CA ILE A 171 -4.00 4.27 -0.58
C ILE A 171 -5.19 3.31 -0.46
N ILE A 172 -6.38 3.80 -0.82
CA ILE A 172 -7.59 3.00 -1.01
C ILE A 172 -8.02 3.11 -2.48
N PHE A 173 -8.18 1.96 -3.15
CA PHE A 173 -8.67 1.90 -4.53
C PHE A 173 -9.64 0.72 -4.74
N ASN A 174 -10.41 0.75 -5.83
CA ASN A 174 -11.42 -0.28 -6.14
C ASN A 174 -11.23 -0.98 -7.50
N TYR A 175 -10.62 -0.35 -8.53
CA TYR A 175 -10.58 -0.93 -9.90
C TYR A 175 -9.20 -1.37 -10.41
N LYS A 176 -8.33 -0.45 -10.84
CA LYS A 176 -6.98 -0.79 -11.35
C LYS A 176 -5.91 0.01 -10.62
N PHE A 177 -4.80 -0.65 -10.31
CA PHE A 177 -3.69 -0.03 -9.58
C PHE A 177 -2.35 -0.40 -10.21
N TYR A 178 -1.59 0.62 -10.60
CA TYR A 178 -0.24 0.47 -11.12
C TYR A 178 0.69 1.26 -10.22
N CYS A 179 1.67 0.60 -9.62
CA CYS A 179 2.62 1.28 -8.73
C CYS A 179 4.05 0.91 -9.04
N ASN A 180 4.88 1.93 -9.25
CA ASN A 180 6.30 1.78 -9.52
C ASN A 180 7.09 2.64 -8.54
N ASP A 181 8.21 2.09 -8.05
CA ASP A 181 9.21 2.82 -7.27
C ASP A 181 8.64 3.37 -5.94
N ILE A 182 8.36 2.49 -4.99
CA ILE A 182 8.00 2.88 -3.62
C ILE A 182 9.23 2.74 -2.73
N PHE A 183 9.54 3.77 -1.95
CA PHE A 183 10.58 3.72 -0.93
C PHE A 183 10.06 4.19 0.43
N MET A 184 9.98 3.28 1.40
CA MET A 184 9.62 3.57 2.79
C MET A 184 10.81 3.34 3.71
N LYS A 185 11.27 4.40 4.39
CA LYS A 185 12.46 4.32 5.25
C LYS A 185 12.27 5.02 6.60
N ASP A 186 12.78 4.41 7.66
CA ASP A 186 12.87 5.01 9.00
C ASP A 186 11.50 5.47 9.57
N ASN A 187 10.37 4.88 9.14
CA ASN A 187 9.04 5.25 9.60
C ASN A 187 8.59 4.42 10.82
N GLN A 188 7.63 4.95 11.58
CA GLN A 188 6.85 4.20 12.57
C GLN A 188 5.47 3.88 12.00
N LEU A 189 5.16 2.60 11.82
CA LEU A 189 3.94 2.10 11.17
C LEU A 189 3.09 1.35 12.18
N ILE A 190 2.02 1.99 12.68
CA ILE A 190 1.17 1.50 13.77
C ILE A 190 -0.26 1.29 13.28
N SER A 191 -0.80 0.09 13.37
CA SER A 191 -2.18 -0.28 13.02
C SER A 191 -2.61 0.26 11.66
N SER A 192 -1.72 0.21 10.66
CA SER A 192 -1.87 0.92 9.39
C SER A 192 -1.80 -0.03 8.19
N GLN A 193 -2.38 0.39 7.07
CA GLN A 193 -2.27 -0.30 5.79
C GLN A 193 -1.70 0.67 4.77
N PHE A 194 -0.71 0.25 4.00
CA PHE A 194 -0.17 1.11 2.95
C PHE A 194 -1.09 1.11 1.73
N ILE A 195 -1.39 -0.06 1.17
CA ILE A 195 -2.31 -0.19 0.05
C ILE A 195 -3.46 -1.12 0.43
N SER A 196 -4.69 -0.66 0.24
CA SER A 196 -5.90 -1.41 0.54
C SER A 196 -6.83 -1.38 -0.67
N GLN A 197 -7.17 -2.56 -1.18
CA GLN A 197 -8.21 -2.69 -2.21
C GLN A 197 -9.53 -3.05 -1.54
N ILE A 198 -10.54 -2.21 -1.77
CA ILE A 198 -11.90 -2.44 -1.26
C ILE A 198 -12.78 -2.67 -2.48
N SER A 199 -13.18 -3.92 -2.75
CA SER A 199 -14.10 -4.22 -3.84
C SER A 199 -15.11 -5.29 -3.49
N SER A 200 -16.38 -5.01 -3.80
CA SER A 200 -17.48 -5.96 -3.65
C SER A 200 -17.64 -6.89 -4.85
N LEU A 201 -17.32 -6.42 -6.07
CA LEU A 201 -17.48 -7.14 -7.34
C LEU A 201 -16.44 -6.65 -8.35
N LEU A 202 -15.48 -7.51 -8.70
CA LEU A 202 -14.46 -7.21 -9.71
C LEU A 202 -14.84 -7.88 -11.03
N LEU A 203 -15.14 -7.08 -12.04
CA LEU A 203 -15.04 -7.49 -13.45
C LEU A 203 -13.77 -6.82 -14.01
N SER A 204 -12.76 -7.62 -14.35
CA SER A 204 -11.53 -7.22 -15.05
C SER A 204 -10.64 -6.15 -14.38
N SER A 205 -10.30 -6.34 -13.10
CA SER A 205 -9.24 -5.57 -12.43
C SER A 205 -7.84 -6.10 -12.73
N GLU A 206 -6.86 -5.21 -12.63
CA GLU A 206 -5.45 -5.50 -12.81
C GLU A 206 -4.66 -4.72 -11.76
N ILE A 207 -3.70 -5.39 -11.14
CA ILE A 207 -2.77 -4.77 -10.20
C ILE A 207 -1.36 -5.12 -10.62
N GLN A 208 -0.53 -4.09 -10.73
CA GLN A 208 0.91 -4.24 -10.94
C GLN A 208 1.63 -3.40 -9.89
N MET A 209 2.54 -4.03 -9.15
CA MET A 209 3.41 -3.36 -8.19
C MET A 209 4.86 -3.74 -8.48
N ASN A 210 5.71 -2.76 -8.72
CA ASN A 210 7.11 -2.97 -9.08
C ASN A 210 8.04 -2.08 -8.25
N ASN A 211 9.19 -2.64 -7.85
CA ASN A 211 10.27 -1.95 -7.14
C ASN A 211 9.80 -1.28 -5.83
N ILE A 212 9.32 -2.10 -4.90
CA ILE A 212 8.94 -1.66 -3.55
C ILE A 212 10.08 -1.94 -2.58
N LYS A 213 10.58 -0.90 -1.92
CA LYS A 213 11.68 -0.96 -0.95
C LYS A 213 11.23 -0.46 0.41
N ILE A 214 11.27 -1.31 1.43
CA ILE A 214 10.87 -0.98 2.80
C ILE A 214 12.03 -1.30 3.72
N ARG A 215 12.65 -0.27 4.32
CA ARG A 215 13.89 -0.41 5.08
C ARG A 215 13.83 0.29 6.43
N LYS A 216 14.34 -0.34 7.48
CA LYS A 216 14.58 0.31 8.79
C LYS A 216 13.34 0.94 9.44
N ASN A 217 12.15 0.41 9.15
CA ASN A 217 10.91 0.88 9.77
C ASN A 217 10.65 0.13 11.09
N ILE A 218 9.98 0.80 12.02
CA ILE A 218 9.40 0.17 13.22
C ILE A 218 7.95 -0.18 12.90
N ILE A 219 7.60 -1.46 13.02
CA ILE A 219 6.31 -1.98 12.59
C ILE A 219 5.51 -2.51 13.78
N GLN A 220 4.25 -2.08 13.82
CA GLN A 220 3.22 -2.58 14.71
C GLN A 220 1.87 -2.64 13.97
N HIS A 221 1.38 -3.81 13.59
CA HIS A 221 0.08 -4.10 12.97
C HIS A 221 -0.02 -3.39 11.62
N PHE A 222 0.98 -3.64 10.79
CA PHE A 222 1.08 -3.04 9.47
C PHE A 222 0.85 -4.08 8.38
N SER A 223 0.07 -3.71 7.37
CA SER A 223 0.02 -4.44 6.10
C SER A 223 0.48 -3.52 4.98
N LEU A 224 1.40 -4.01 4.17
CA LEU A 224 1.81 -3.36 2.94
C LEU A 224 0.69 -3.38 1.91
N PHE A 225 0.08 -4.54 1.71
CA PHE A 225 -0.99 -4.71 0.73
C PHE A 225 -2.03 -5.71 1.21
N ALA A 226 -3.29 -5.27 1.24
CA ALA A 226 -4.42 -6.10 1.62
C ALA A 226 -5.57 -5.95 0.63
N THR A 227 -6.18 -7.09 0.27
CA THR A 227 -7.43 -7.13 -0.50
C THR A 227 -8.58 -7.59 0.39
N GLU A 228 -9.64 -6.81 0.48
CA GLU A 228 -10.87 -7.17 1.20
C GLU A 228 -11.92 -7.62 0.16
N GLN A 229 -11.87 -8.90 -0.26
CA GLN A 229 -12.75 -9.41 -1.33
C GLN A 229 -13.87 -10.32 -0.80
N LYS A 230 -15.09 -10.17 -1.35
CA LYS A 230 -16.25 -11.03 -1.04
C LYS A 230 -16.47 -12.18 -2.03
N GLN A 231 -16.21 -12.01 -3.33
CA GLN A 231 -16.31 -13.07 -4.35
C GLN A 231 -15.41 -12.77 -5.57
N SER A 232 -14.69 -13.77 -6.12
CA SER A 232 -13.92 -13.67 -7.36
C SER A 232 -14.56 -14.48 -8.48
N THR A 233 -15.22 -13.84 -9.45
CA THR A 233 -15.81 -14.52 -10.61
C THR A 233 -15.09 -14.22 -11.93
N SER A 234 -14.09 -13.33 -11.93
CA SER A 234 -13.40 -12.90 -13.16
C SER A 234 -11.88 -13.15 -13.12
N GLN A 235 -11.27 -13.19 -14.31
CA GLN A 235 -9.85 -13.38 -14.59
C GLN A 235 -9.02 -12.15 -14.13
N VAL A 236 -8.90 -11.98 -12.82
CA VAL A 236 -8.10 -10.90 -12.21
C VAL A 236 -6.66 -11.40 -12.05
N THR A 237 -5.70 -10.72 -12.69
CA THR A 237 -4.28 -11.03 -12.60
C THR A 237 -3.54 -9.95 -11.84
N TYR A 238 -2.81 -10.35 -10.80
CA TYR A 238 -1.91 -9.48 -10.02
C TYR A 238 -0.46 -9.84 -10.29
N LEU A 239 0.37 -8.82 -10.46
CA LEU A 239 1.81 -8.93 -10.69
C LEU A 239 2.56 -8.10 -9.64
N LEU A 240 3.39 -8.77 -8.85
CA LEU A 240 4.25 -8.13 -7.84
C LEU A 240 5.72 -8.42 -8.16
N GLU A 241 6.52 -7.40 -8.40
CA GLU A 241 7.90 -7.54 -8.84
C GLU A 241 8.85 -6.69 -8.00
N ASN A 242 10.05 -7.21 -7.74
CA ASN A 242 11.14 -6.49 -7.09
C ASN A 242 10.73 -5.93 -5.72
N LEU A 243 10.37 -6.83 -4.80
CA LEU A 243 9.98 -6.50 -3.42
C LEU A 243 11.20 -6.65 -2.51
N TYR A 244 11.61 -5.56 -1.85
CA TYR A 244 12.78 -5.53 -0.99
C TYR A 244 12.41 -5.08 0.43
N PHE A 245 12.65 -5.95 1.41
CA PHE A 245 12.31 -5.71 2.81
C PHE A 245 13.55 -5.97 3.67
N GLU A 246 14.12 -4.93 4.30
CA GLU A 246 15.39 -5.05 5.02
C GLU A 246 15.43 -4.29 6.33
N ASP A 247 15.99 -4.90 7.37
CA ASP A 247 16.29 -4.28 8.67
C ASP A 247 15.06 -3.63 9.34
N ASN A 248 13.85 -4.09 9.00
CA ASN A 248 12.63 -3.64 9.68
C ASN A 248 12.51 -4.35 11.03
N THR A 249 12.05 -3.61 12.05
CA THR A 249 11.90 -4.12 13.42
C THR A 249 10.43 -4.23 13.80
N LEU A 250 10.01 -5.37 14.36
CA LEU A 250 8.70 -5.52 15.00
C LEU A 250 8.79 -5.04 16.44
N SER A 251 7.91 -4.12 16.85
CA SER A 251 7.85 -3.65 18.24
C SER A 251 7.17 -4.65 19.18
N CYS A 252 6.27 -5.49 18.65
CA CYS A 252 5.64 -6.60 19.35
C CYS A 252 5.36 -7.76 18.37
N TYR A 253 5.12 -8.97 18.90
CA TYR A 253 4.68 -10.11 18.08
C TYR A 253 3.28 -9.87 17.51
N GLN A 254 3.06 -10.30 16.25
CA GLN A 254 1.83 -10.07 15.52
C GLN A 254 1.50 -11.25 14.62
N GLU A 255 0.20 -11.58 14.56
CA GLU A 255 -0.29 -12.66 13.70
C GLU A 255 -0.55 -12.20 12.26
N GLN A 256 -0.53 -10.89 12.00
CA GLN A 256 -0.88 -10.27 10.74
C GLN A 256 0.22 -10.46 9.68
N PHE A 257 -0.20 -10.74 8.44
CA PHE A 257 0.69 -10.78 7.28
C PHE A 257 0.91 -9.40 6.68
N LEU A 258 2.13 -9.14 6.19
CA LEU A 258 2.44 -7.92 5.45
C LEU A 258 1.63 -7.82 4.15
N ILE A 259 1.46 -8.92 3.43
CA ILE A 259 0.73 -9.00 2.17
C ILE A 259 -0.36 -10.07 2.31
N THR A 260 -1.62 -9.67 2.13
CA THR A 260 -2.78 -10.58 2.11
C THR A 260 -3.56 -10.37 0.82
N ILE A 261 -3.60 -11.39 -0.02
CA ILE A 261 -4.16 -11.30 -1.37
C ILE A 261 -5.21 -12.39 -1.60
N ASN A 262 -6.30 -11.98 -2.22
CA ASN A 262 -7.27 -12.81 -2.91
C ASN A 262 -7.40 -12.31 -4.36
N CYS A 263 -7.22 -13.21 -5.32
CA CYS A 263 -7.29 -12.93 -6.76
C CYS A 263 -7.36 -14.24 -7.56
N HIS A 264 -7.61 -14.17 -8.87
CA HIS A 264 -7.64 -15.37 -9.71
C HIS A 264 -6.25 -15.89 -10.08
N SER A 265 -5.34 -14.98 -10.45
CA SER A 265 -3.97 -15.30 -10.83
C SER A 265 -2.99 -14.33 -10.19
N LEU A 266 -1.90 -14.87 -9.63
CA LEU A 266 -0.85 -14.12 -8.95
C LEU A 266 0.53 -14.53 -9.45
N VAL A 267 1.32 -13.54 -9.81
CA VAL A 267 2.74 -13.70 -10.10
C VAL A 267 3.54 -12.82 -9.15
N ILE A 268 4.46 -13.42 -8.39
CA ILE A 268 5.42 -12.71 -7.55
C ILE A 268 6.84 -13.03 -8.03
N GLN A 269 7.64 -12.00 -8.29
CA GLN A 269 9.02 -12.15 -8.77
C GLN A 269 9.99 -11.28 -7.98
N ASN A 270 11.20 -11.80 -7.77
CA ASN A 270 12.32 -11.06 -7.19
C ASN A 270 11.97 -10.49 -5.81
N ILE A 271 11.74 -11.37 -4.84
CA ILE A 271 11.53 -11.01 -3.44
C ILE A 271 12.86 -11.11 -2.71
N PHE A 272 13.24 -10.08 -1.97
CA PHE A 272 14.41 -10.09 -1.12
C PHE A 272 14.05 -9.61 0.29
N LEU A 273 14.14 -10.52 1.25
CA LEU A 273 13.83 -10.30 2.66
C LEU A 273 15.09 -10.49 3.47
N ARG A 274 15.50 -9.48 4.22
CA ARG A 274 16.75 -9.49 4.97
C ARG A 274 16.61 -8.95 6.38
N ASN A 275 17.15 -9.68 7.36
CA ASN A 275 17.20 -9.27 8.77
C ASN A 275 15.80 -8.95 9.35
N THR A 276 14.83 -9.80 9.05
CA THR A 276 13.41 -9.62 9.37
C THR A 276 12.90 -10.83 10.13
N THR A 277 13.32 -10.95 11.40
CA THR A 277 12.90 -12.02 12.29
C THR A 277 11.48 -11.79 12.81
N ASN A 278 10.70 -12.86 12.96
CA ASN A 278 9.31 -12.89 13.46
C ASN A 278 8.27 -12.25 12.53
N TYR A 279 8.60 -12.05 11.26
CA TYR A 279 7.66 -11.52 10.26
C TYR A 279 6.88 -12.63 9.56
N ARG A 280 5.61 -12.35 9.31
CA ARG A 280 4.74 -13.10 8.38
C ARG A 280 4.55 -12.28 7.11
N PHE A 281 5.02 -12.78 5.97
CA PHE A 281 5.13 -11.99 4.75
C PHE A 281 3.90 -12.08 3.87
N ILE A 282 3.65 -13.24 3.27
CA ILE A 282 2.60 -13.39 2.25
C ILE A 282 1.57 -14.43 2.68
N SER A 283 0.30 -14.04 2.71
CA SER A 283 -0.86 -14.93 2.87
C SER A 283 -1.74 -14.88 1.63
N LEU A 284 -1.94 -16.03 1.00
CA LEU A 284 -2.76 -16.20 -0.18
C LEU A 284 -3.98 -17.07 0.16
N LEU A 285 -5.17 -16.51 -0.02
CA LEU A 285 -6.44 -17.18 0.27
C LEU A 285 -7.26 -17.27 -1.02
N ALA A 286 -7.64 -18.49 -1.40
CA ALA A 286 -8.47 -18.75 -2.58
C ALA A 286 -7.86 -18.21 -3.88
N VAL A 287 -6.57 -18.43 -4.11
CA VAL A 287 -5.88 -17.99 -5.33
C VAL A 287 -5.57 -19.21 -6.22
N PRO A 288 -6.34 -19.45 -7.31
CA PRO A 288 -6.21 -20.64 -8.14
C PRO A 288 -4.83 -20.80 -8.80
N PHE A 289 -4.28 -19.72 -9.35
CA PHE A 289 -3.03 -19.77 -10.11
C PHE A 289 -1.96 -18.91 -9.43
N ILE A 290 -0.92 -19.54 -8.91
CA ILE A 290 0.15 -18.88 -8.17
C ILE A 290 1.49 -19.24 -8.79
N ARG A 291 2.29 -18.21 -9.12
CA ARG A 291 3.70 -18.37 -9.50
C ARG A 291 4.56 -17.46 -8.63
N ILE A 292 5.53 -18.04 -7.93
CA ILE A 292 6.51 -17.31 -7.13
C ILE A 292 7.91 -17.71 -7.62
N GLN A 293 8.71 -16.70 -8.00
CA GLN A 293 10.06 -16.93 -8.48
C GLN A 293 11.09 -15.97 -7.90
N ASN A 294 12.32 -16.44 -7.74
CA ASN A 294 13.45 -15.64 -7.26
C ASN A 294 13.16 -15.01 -5.90
N ALA A 295 12.99 -15.84 -4.87
CA ALA A 295 12.79 -15.36 -3.51
C ALA A 295 14.02 -15.66 -2.65
N ILE A 296 14.58 -14.63 -2.00
CA ILE A 296 15.68 -14.78 -1.04
C ILE A 296 15.17 -14.32 0.32
N TYR A 297 15.27 -15.19 1.32
CA TYR A 297 14.96 -14.88 2.71
C TYR A 297 16.16 -15.17 3.61
N GLU A 298 16.86 -14.10 4.05
CA GLU A 298 18.09 -14.20 4.83
C GLU A 298 18.07 -13.44 6.16
N ASN A 299 18.58 -14.02 7.25
CA ASN A 299 18.88 -13.26 8.47
C ASN A 299 20.36 -13.35 8.79
N LEU A 300 21.13 -12.32 8.43
CA LEU A 300 22.58 -12.31 8.62
C LEU A 300 22.98 -12.32 10.09
N HIS A 301 22.19 -11.69 10.95
CA HIS A 301 22.43 -11.70 12.40
C HIS A 301 22.26 -13.10 13.04
N GLN A 302 21.57 -14.03 12.38
CA GLN A 302 21.44 -15.42 12.85
C GLN A 302 22.63 -16.30 12.43
N ALA A 303 23.37 -15.92 11.38
CA ALA A 303 24.59 -16.63 10.98
C ALA A 303 25.63 -16.72 12.11
N GLN A 304 25.60 -15.76 13.04
CA GLN A 304 26.54 -15.67 14.16
C GLN A 304 26.03 -16.35 15.44
N LYS A 305 24.78 -16.83 15.46
CA LYS A 305 24.15 -17.44 16.64
C LYS A 305 23.97 -18.94 16.41
N VAL A 306 24.90 -19.76 16.91
CA VAL A 306 24.71 -21.22 16.97
C VAL A 306 24.15 -21.55 18.35
N GLN A 307 22.86 -21.86 18.44
CA GLN A 307 22.24 -22.27 19.72
C GLN A 307 22.58 -23.74 19.99
N THR A 308 23.49 -24.01 20.92
CA THR A 308 24.02 -25.36 21.20
C THR A 308 23.46 -26.01 22.47
N SER A 309 22.59 -25.35 23.24
CA SER A 309 22.05 -25.94 24.48
C SER A 309 20.52 -26.00 24.51
N SER A 310 19.98 -27.12 25.00
CA SER A 310 18.55 -27.36 25.21
C SER A 310 17.91 -26.38 26.20
N ASN A 311 18.70 -25.78 27.09
CA ASN A 311 18.23 -24.76 28.04
C ASN A 311 18.05 -23.37 27.37
N CYS A 312 18.52 -23.18 26.13
CA CYS A 312 18.31 -21.96 25.35
C CYS A 312 17.00 -21.97 24.53
N PHE A 313 16.20 -23.05 24.58
CA PHE A 313 14.84 -23.07 24.04
C PHE A 313 13.87 -22.17 24.84
N SER A 314 14.34 -21.50 25.90
CA SER A 314 13.55 -20.58 26.72
C SER A 314 13.13 -19.28 26.02
N HIS A 315 13.12 -19.23 24.69
CA HIS A 315 12.89 -18.01 23.94
C HIS A 315 11.55 -18.01 23.20
N CYS A 316 10.86 -16.88 23.39
CA CYS A 316 9.59 -16.46 22.82
C CYS A 316 9.33 -17.01 21.42
N PHE A 317 8.13 -17.57 21.22
CA PHE A 317 7.64 -18.08 19.94
C PHE A 317 8.12 -17.25 18.73
N SER A 318 8.86 -17.89 17.82
CA SER A 318 9.26 -17.30 16.55
C SER A 318 8.32 -17.78 15.45
N HIS A 319 7.51 -16.86 14.95
CA HIS A 319 6.49 -17.12 13.93
C HIS A 319 6.89 -16.54 12.56
N SER A 320 8.16 -16.75 12.19
CA SER A 320 8.70 -16.28 10.92
C SER A 320 8.16 -17.13 9.77
N GLN A 321 7.37 -16.53 8.87
CA GLN A 321 6.77 -17.25 7.74
C GLN A 321 6.85 -16.42 6.46
N LEU A 322 7.47 -16.98 5.43
CA LEU A 322 7.55 -16.37 4.10
C LEU A 322 6.20 -16.43 3.38
N LEU A 323 5.58 -17.61 3.38
CA LEU A 323 4.41 -17.87 2.55
C LEU A 323 3.42 -18.80 3.24
N GLN A 324 2.16 -18.39 3.26
CA GLN A 324 1.01 -19.23 3.57
C GLN A 324 0.05 -19.23 2.38
N VAL A 325 -0.36 -20.41 1.92
CA VAL A 325 -1.35 -20.58 0.86
C VAL A 325 -2.47 -21.51 1.32
N SER A 326 -3.72 -21.10 1.11
CA SER A 326 -4.91 -21.93 1.33
C SER A 326 -5.90 -21.82 0.16
N GLY A 327 -6.18 -22.95 -0.50
CA GLY A 327 -7.11 -23.02 -1.64
C GLY A 327 -6.47 -22.50 -2.93
N PHE A 328 -6.05 -23.43 -3.79
CA PHE A 328 -5.34 -23.17 -5.04
C PHE A 328 -5.68 -24.28 -6.05
N SER A 329 -5.30 -24.11 -7.31
CA SER A 329 -5.35 -25.17 -8.33
C SER A 329 -3.96 -25.46 -8.90
N ASN A 330 -3.11 -24.44 -9.04
CA ASN A 330 -1.73 -24.58 -9.49
C ASN A 330 -0.82 -23.63 -8.71
N ILE A 331 0.19 -24.18 -8.05
CA ILE A 331 1.29 -23.43 -7.42
C ILE A 331 2.60 -23.82 -8.09
N SER A 332 3.34 -22.82 -8.57
CA SER A 332 4.73 -22.96 -9.01
C SER A 332 5.65 -22.12 -8.11
N LEU A 333 6.58 -22.80 -7.43
CA LEU A 333 7.63 -22.20 -6.61
C LEU A 333 8.99 -22.49 -7.27
N ASN A 334 9.70 -21.44 -7.70
CA ASN A 334 10.97 -21.59 -8.40
C ASN A 334 12.07 -20.69 -7.82
N GLN A 335 13.30 -21.18 -7.68
CA GLN A 335 14.47 -20.38 -7.26
C GLN A 335 14.21 -19.66 -5.93
N ILE A 336 13.93 -20.44 -4.88
CA ILE A 336 13.73 -19.92 -3.52
C ILE A 336 14.95 -20.28 -2.68
N THR A 337 15.62 -19.28 -2.13
CA THR A 337 16.78 -19.46 -1.25
C THR A 337 16.46 -18.97 0.16
N ILE A 338 16.60 -19.85 1.14
CA ILE A 338 16.36 -19.57 2.55
C ILE A 338 17.69 -19.69 3.28
N LYS A 339 18.17 -18.60 3.89
CA LYS A 339 19.49 -18.55 4.55
C LYS A 339 19.38 -18.13 6.00
N ASN A 340 20.02 -18.87 6.90
CA ASN A 340 20.13 -18.52 8.32
C ASN A 340 18.77 -18.17 8.93
N GLN A 341 17.82 -19.12 8.96
CA GLN A 341 16.47 -18.90 9.49
C GLN A 341 16.16 -19.81 10.67
N PHE A 342 15.50 -19.28 11.69
CA PHE A 342 14.93 -20.03 12.80
C PHE A 342 13.41 -20.11 12.70
N SER A 343 12.89 -21.34 12.57
CA SER A 343 11.46 -21.62 12.50
C SER A 343 11.14 -22.80 13.40
N ILE A 344 10.79 -22.50 14.66
CA ILE A 344 10.58 -23.51 15.71
C ILE A 344 9.10 -23.95 15.74
N ASP A 345 8.15 -23.05 15.48
CA ASP A 345 6.72 -23.34 15.68
C ASP A 345 5.88 -23.34 14.40
N GLN A 346 6.43 -22.85 13.28
CA GLN A 346 5.73 -22.74 11.99
C GLN A 346 6.61 -23.17 10.82
N SER A 347 5.99 -23.59 9.72
CA SER A 347 6.70 -23.79 8.46
C SER A 347 7.00 -22.45 7.80
N ILE A 348 8.23 -22.26 7.30
CA ILE A 348 8.61 -21.06 6.54
C ILE A 348 7.71 -20.88 5.30
N ILE A 349 7.34 -21.99 4.66
CA ILE A 349 6.35 -22.06 3.59
C ILE A 349 5.29 -23.09 4.02
N SER A 350 4.02 -22.69 4.02
CA SER A 350 2.87 -23.54 4.34
C SER A 350 1.87 -23.54 3.19
N ILE A 351 1.54 -24.72 2.66
CA ILE A 351 0.58 -24.89 1.57
C ILE A 351 -0.50 -25.85 2.06
N GLN A 352 -1.76 -25.41 1.99
CA GLN A 352 -2.92 -26.17 2.43
C GLN A 352 -3.95 -26.23 1.31
N SER A 353 -4.33 -27.43 0.90
CA SER A 353 -5.50 -27.63 0.03
C SER A 353 -6.77 -27.19 0.78
N ASN A 354 -7.73 -26.62 0.06
CA ASN A 354 -9.00 -26.21 0.64
C ASN A 354 -10.19 -26.61 -0.25
N PRO A 355 -10.75 -27.82 -0.04
CA PRO A 355 -11.78 -28.37 -0.92
C PRO A 355 -13.11 -27.60 -0.87
N LEU A 356 -13.33 -26.77 0.15
CA LEU A 356 -14.53 -25.91 0.25
C LEU A 356 -14.45 -24.70 -0.69
N ILE A 357 -13.24 -24.32 -1.11
CA ILE A 357 -12.98 -23.17 -1.97
C ILE A 357 -12.83 -23.64 -3.43
N THR A 358 -12.16 -24.77 -3.65
CA THR A 358 -11.85 -25.29 -4.97
C THR A 358 -12.61 -26.60 -5.25
N LEU A 359 -13.93 -26.51 -5.33
CA LEU A 359 -14.79 -27.65 -5.66
C LEU A 359 -14.38 -28.25 -7.01
N ASN A 360 -13.92 -29.51 -7.02
CA ASN A 360 -13.57 -30.33 -8.19
C ASN A 360 -12.32 -29.91 -8.99
N SER A 361 -11.35 -29.19 -8.40
CA SER A 361 -10.04 -29.02 -9.06
C SER A 361 -9.02 -30.04 -8.57
N ASN A 362 -8.17 -30.52 -9.49
CA ASN A 362 -6.94 -31.21 -9.11
C ASN A 362 -5.90 -30.15 -8.72
N ASP A 363 -5.42 -30.24 -7.48
CA ASP A 363 -4.38 -29.37 -6.96
C ASP A 363 -3.02 -29.82 -7.51
N TYR A 364 -2.30 -28.93 -8.18
CA TYR A 364 -0.96 -29.16 -8.71
C TYR A 364 0.06 -28.26 -8.01
N ILE A 365 1.14 -28.87 -7.50
CA ILE A 365 2.26 -28.16 -6.86
C ILE A 365 3.56 -28.52 -7.60
N GLN A 366 4.26 -27.51 -8.12
CA GLN A 366 5.59 -27.64 -8.69
C GLN A 366 6.59 -26.83 -7.86
N ILE A 367 7.65 -27.49 -7.40
CA ILE A 367 8.75 -26.87 -6.64
C ILE A 367 10.07 -27.17 -7.35
N THR A 368 10.80 -26.13 -7.76
CA THR A 368 12.09 -26.26 -8.45
C THR A 368 13.13 -25.32 -7.85
N ASN A 369 14.37 -25.79 -7.69
CA ASN A 369 15.51 -24.99 -7.23
C ASN A 369 15.23 -24.28 -5.89
N VAL A 370 14.84 -25.03 -4.85
CA VAL A 370 14.71 -24.50 -3.49
C VAL A 370 15.93 -24.90 -2.68
N GLU A 371 16.62 -23.91 -2.13
CA GLU A 371 17.87 -24.07 -1.41
C GLU A 371 17.75 -23.57 0.04
N PHE A 372 18.24 -24.37 0.98
CA PHE A 372 18.36 -24.00 2.39
C PHE A 372 19.84 -23.94 2.76
N MET A 373 20.30 -22.82 3.32
CA MET A 373 21.72 -22.59 3.61
C MET A 373 21.97 -22.00 5.00
N GLY A 374 23.13 -22.28 5.58
CA GLY A 374 23.58 -21.68 6.84
C GLY A 374 22.88 -22.24 8.08
N ASN A 375 22.86 -21.46 9.15
CA ASN A 375 22.32 -21.90 10.45
C ASN A 375 20.78 -21.96 10.40
N MET A 376 20.26 -23.16 10.19
CA MET A 376 18.83 -23.43 10.19
C MET A 376 18.45 -24.17 11.48
N LEU A 377 17.54 -23.60 12.27
CA LEU A 377 16.92 -24.33 13.37
C LEU A 377 15.47 -24.62 12.96
N LEU A 378 15.24 -25.87 12.56
CA LEU A 378 13.93 -26.43 12.26
C LEU A 378 13.50 -27.26 13.46
N LYS A 379 12.22 -27.16 13.85
CA LYS A 379 11.60 -27.93 14.94
C LYS A 379 12.02 -29.41 14.91
N GLN A 380 12.53 -29.94 16.03
CA GLN A 380 12.72 -31.39 16.21
C GLN A 380 11.41 -32.12 16.57
N ASN A 381 10.42 -31.41 17.11
CA ASN A 381 9.09 -31.93 17.45
C ASN A 381 8.03 -31.52 16.42
N LEU A 382 8.24 -31.83 15.15
CA LEU A 382 7.09 -32.11 14.28
C LEU A 382 6.49 -33.39 14.86
N GLY A 383 5.31 -33.30 15.47
CA GLY A 383 4.69 -34.43 16.18
C GLY A 383 4.75 -35.70 15.32
N ILE A 384 5.12 -36.79 15.97
CA ILE A 384 4.91 -38.15 15.47
C ILE A 384 3.39 -38.27 15.21
N PHE A 385 2.94 -37.98 14.00
CA PHE A 385 1.66 -38.46 13.47
C PHE A 385 1.90 -39.87 12.92
N PHE A 386 2.33 -40.78 13.79
CA PHE A 386 2.14 -42.21 13.54
C PHE A 386 0.94 -42.66 14.37
N LEU A 387 -0.10 -43.04 13.63
CA LEU A 387 -1.19 -43.97 13.97
C LEU A 387 -1.13 -44.55 15.39
N GLN A 388 -2.12 -44.19 16.21
CA GLN A 388 -2.63 -45.10 17.22
C GLN A 388 -4.13 -45.23 17.00
N PHE A 389 -4.46 -46.39 16.40
CA PHE A 389 -5.72 -47.13 16.28
C PHE A 389 -7.05 -46.39 16.34
#